data_AF-A0A5U6CYT0-F1
#
_entry.id   AF-A0A5U6CYT0-F1
#
_cell.length_a   1.000
_cell.length_b   1.000
_cell.length_c   1.000
_cell.angle_alpha   90.00
_cell.angle_beta   90.00
_cell.angle_gamma   90.00
#
_symmetry.space_group_name_H-M   'P 1'
#
loop_
_entity.id
_entity.type
_entity.pdbx_description
1 polymer ?
#
loop_
_entity_poly.entity_id
_entity_poly.type
_entity_poly.pdbx_seq_one_letter_code
_entity_poly.pdbx_strand_id
1 'polypeptide(L)'
;MTDISREVCEEYLDALVTVELSVRFAQLEDRKINATIRATVTELLKRIRDKKIRAIFAGLARQPFPDGALKMMRRQLDSLVGEPVCAQ
;
A
#
# COMPACT_ATOMS: atom_id res chain seq x y z
N MET A 1 1.00 -24.32 -4.34
CA MET A 1 0.56 -22.94 -4.07
C MET A 1 -0.17 -22.96 -2.75
N THR A 2 0.30 -22.25 -1.73
CA THR A 2 -0.47 -22.12 -0.49
C THR A 2 -1.78 -21.44 -0.82
N ASP A 3 -2.92 -22.03 -0.45
CA ASP A 3 -4.24 -21.41 -0.56
C ASP A 3 -4.23 -20.09 0.21
N ILE A 4 -4.04 -18.97 -0.50
CA ILE A 4 -4.25 -17.64 0.05
C ILE A 4 -5.75 -17.46 0.05
N SER A 5 -6.33 -17.29 1.25
CA SER A 5 -7.77 -17.09 1.36
C SER A 5 -8.17 -15.77 0.70
N ARG A 6 -9.37 -15.73 0.13
CA ARG A 6 -9.91 -14.53 -0.52
C ARG A 6 -9.88 -13.33 0.43
N GLU A 7 -10.17 -13.56 1.71
CA GLU A 7 -10.21 -12.52 2.74
C GLU A 7 -8.84 -11.86 2.94
N VAL A 8 -7.75 -12.62 2.84
CA VAL A 8 -6.38 -12.07 2.90
C VAL A 8 -6.09 -11.23 1.66
N CYS A 9 -6.48 -11.68 0.47
CA CYS A 9 -6.32 -10.88 -0.75
C CYS A 9 -7.11 -9.56 -0.66
N GLU A 10 -8.35 -9.61 -0.19
CA GLU A 10 -9.21 -8.43 -0.01
C GLU A 10 -8.62 -7.45 1.02
N GLU A 11 -8.13 -7.94 2.16
CA GLU A 11 -7.48 -7.10 3.16
C GLU A 11 -6.21 -6.42 2.62
N TYR A 12 -5.44 -7.11 1.77
CA TYR A 12 -4.24 -6.54 1.14
C TYR A 12 -4.60 -5.43 0.16
N LEU A 13 -5.56 -5.69 -0.73
CA LEU A 13 -5.99 -4.74 -1.75
C LEU A 13 -6.65 -3.50 -1.11
N ASP A 14 -7.50 -3.71 -0.10
CA ASP A 14 -8.13 -2.62 0.64
C ASP A 14 -7.09 -1.73 1.34
N ALA A 15 -6.09 -2.33 2.00
CA ALA A 15 -5.00 -1.58 2.61
C ALA A 15 -4.16 -0.82 1.56
N LEU A 16 -3.85 -1.44 0.42
CA LEU A 16 -3.08 -0.82 -0.66
C LEU A 16 -3.81 0.41 -1.21
N VAL A 17 -5.07 0.25 -1.61
CA VAL A 17 -5.89 1.32 -2.17
C VAL A 17 -6.10 2.44 -1.15
N THR A 18 -6.28 2.12 0.14
CA THR A 18 -6.42 3.14 1.18
C THR A 18 -5.19 4.05 1.26
N VAL A 19 -3.98 3.50 1.17
CA VAL A 19 -2.75 4.30 1.18
C VAL A 19 -2.61 5.09 -0.13
N GLU A 20 -2.92 4.50 -1.28
CA GLU A 20 -2.89 5.20 -2.57
C GLU A 20 -3.82 6.42 -2.57
N LEU A 21 -5.04 6.27 -2.06
CA LEU A 21 -6.00 7.37 -1.91
C LEU A 21 -5.48 8.45 -0.95
N SER A 22 -4.87 8.07 0.18
CA SER A 22 -4.33 9.07 1.11
C SER A 22 -3.18 9.87 0.51
N VAL A 23 -2.37 9.25 -0.37
CA VAL A 23 -1.36 9.95 -1.17
C VAL A 23 -2.02 10.92 -2.14
N ARG A 24 -3.08 10.52 -2.86
CA ARG A 24 -3.79 11.42 -3.78
C ARG A 24 -4.39 12.62 -3.06
N PHE A 25 -5.01 12.43 -1.89
CA PHE A 25 -5.48 13.56 -1.08
C PHE A 25 -4.35 14.46 -0.60
N ALA A 26 -3.22 13.88 -0.17
CA ALA A 26 -2.06 14.67 0.22
C ALA A 26 -1.50 15.51 -0.95
N GLN A 27 -1.51 14.98 -2.18
CA GLN A 27 -1.10 15.72 -3.38
C GLN A 27 -2.03 16.91 -3.66
N LEU A 28 -3.35 16.70 -3.57
CA LEU A 28 -4.34 17.76 -3.81
C LEU A 28 -4.27 18.88 -2.76
N GLU A 29 -3.91 18.54 -1.53
CA GLU A 29 -3.84 19.46 -0.39
C GLU A 29 -2.42 19.99 -0.11
N ASP A 30 -1.46 19.74 -1.01
CA ASP A 30 -0.04 20.12 -0.87
C ASP A 30 0.59 19.68 0.47
N ARG A 31 0.23 18.48 0.95
CA ARG A 31 0.76 17.87 2.18
C ARG A 31 1.98 17.01 1.90
N LYS A 32 2.80 16.82 2.94
CA LYS A 32 3.98 15.94 2.93
C LYS A 32 3.59 14.47 2.73
N ILE A 33 3.67 13.98 1.49
CA ILE A 33 3.27 12.62 1.06
C ILE A 33 3.85 11.52 1.97
N ASN A 34 5.17 11.49 2.17
CA ASN A 34 5.83 10.44 2.97
C ASN A 34 5.37 10.45 4.44
N ALA A 35 5.02 11.62 4.99
CA ALA A 35 4.48 11.71 6.35
C ALA A 35 3.03 11.21 6.38
N THR A 36 2.23 11.56 5.36
CA THR A 36 0.86 11.06 5.22
C THR A 36 0.83 9.54 5.14
N ILE A 37 1.68 8.91 4.31
CA ILE A 37 1.76 7.44 4.19
C ILE A 37 2.02 6.80 5.56
N ARG A 38 2.99 7.32 6.33
CA ARG A 38 3.32 6.78 7.66
C ARG A 38 2.14 6.91 8.63
N ALA A 39 1.46 8.05 8.62
CA ALA A 39 0.27 8.27 9.45
C ALA A 39 -0.87 7.32 9.06
N THR A 40 -1.18 7.22 7.76
CA THR A 40 -2.22 6.31 7.25
C THR A 40 -1.91 4.87 7.61
N VAL A 41 -0.68 4.40 7.37
CA VAL A 41 -0.30 3.02 7.70
C VAL A 41 -0.41 2.77 9.21
N THR A 42 -0.03 3.71 10.07
CA THR A 42 -0.15 3.57 11.52
C THR A 42 -1.60 3.29 11.94
N GLU A 43 -2.57 3.95 11.30
CA GLU A 43 -3.99 3.68 11.53
C GLU A 43 -4.45 2.35 10.90
N LEU A 44 -3.99 2.02 9.68
CA LEU A 44 -4.29 0.75 9.02
C LEU A 44 -3.84 -0.47 9.83
N LEU A 45 -2.66 -0.38 10.47
CA LEU A 45 -2.13 -1.47 11.28
C LEU A 45 -3.01 -1.80 12.50
N LYS A 46 -3.93 -0.93 12.91
CA LYS A 46 -4.89 -1.23 13.99
C LYS A 46 -6.00 -2.17 13.52
N ARG A 47 -6.36 -2.14 12.24
CA ARG A 47 -7.48 -2.91 11.66
C ARG A 47 -7.06 -4.17 10.89
N ILE A 48 -5.82 -4.23 10.39
CA ILE A 48 -5.31 -5.40 9.67
C ILE A 48 -5.18 -6.61 10.60
N ARG A 49 -5.79 -7.73 10.21
CA ARG A 49 -5.85 -8.99 10.96
C ARG A 49 -4.74 -9.94 10.55
N ASP A 50 -4.45 -10.06 9.26
CA ASP A 50 -3.42 -10.96 8.77
C ASP A 50 -2.01 -10.46 9.14
N LYS A 51 -1.20 -11.39 9.65
CA LYS A 51 0.16 -11.06 10.12
C LYS A 51 1.10 -10.70 8.97
N LYS A 52 0.95 -11.32 7.80
CA LYS A 52 1.80 -11.04 6.64
C LYS A 52 1.47 -9.67 6.07
N ILE A 53 0.18 -9.36 5.90
CA ILE A 53 -0.27 -8.04 5.44
C ILE A 53 0.21 -6.95 6.41
N ARG A 54 0.04 -7.18 7.72
CA ARG A 54 0.54 -6.26 8.74
C ARG A 54 2.05 -6.02 8.60
N ALA A 55 2.83 -7.07 8.37
CA ALA A 55 4.27 -6.95 8.18
C ALA A 55 4.65 -6.19 6.91
N ILE A 56 3.94 -6.41 5.79
CA ILE A 56 4.16 -5.70 4.52
C ILE A 56 3.97 -4.18 4.72
N PHE A 57 2.81 -3.78 5.26
CA PHE A 57 2.52 -2.35 5.45
C PHE A 57 3.40 -1.72 6.54
N ALA A 58 3.71 -2.44 7.62
CA ALA A 58 4.70 -1.97 8.59
C ALA A 58 6.08 -1.76 7.94
N GLY A 59 6.47 -2.66 7.02
CA GLY A 59 7.67 -2.52 6.21
C GLY A 59 7.65 -1.28 5.31
N LEU A 60 6.51 -1.01 4.64
CA LEU A 60 6.29 0.19 3.83
C LEU A 60 6.51 1.47 4.65
N ALA A 61 5.90 1.56 5.83
CA ALA A 61 6.02 2.74 6.70
C ALA A 61 7.42 2.91 7.33
N ARG A 62 8.30 1.90 7.28
CA ARG A 62 9.68 1.98 7.76
C ARG A 62 10.68 2.35 6.67
N GLN A 63 10.28 2.31 5.39
CA GLN A 63 11.17 2.70 4.30
C GLN A 63 11.65 4.16 4.46
N PRO A 64 12.87 4.49 4.02
CA PRO A 64 13.32 5.89 3.94
C PRO A 64 12.39 6.73 3.05
N PHE A 65 11.93 6.16 1.95
CA PHE A 65 11.03 6.79 0.97
C PHE A 65 9.76 5.94 0.73
N PRO A 66 8.74 6.02 1.60
CA PRO A 66 7.52 5.22 1.49
C PRO A 66 6.75 5.39 0.17
N ASP A 67 6.70 6.59 -0.42
CA ASP A 67 6.03 6.83 -1.70
C ASP A 67 6.64 5.99 -2.84
N GLY A 68 7.97 5.92 -2.91
CA GLY A 68 8.66 5.10 -3.92
C GLY A 68 8.37 3.62 -3.75
N ALA A 69 8.38 3.13 -2.50
CA ALA A 69 8.05 1.74 -2.20
C ALA A 69 6.58 1.41 -2.52
N LEU A 70 5.64 2.32 -2.25
CA LEU A 70 4.23 2.15 -2.61
C LEU A 70 4.05 2.02 -4.12
N LYS A 71 4.70 2.88 -4.91
CA LYS A 71 4.70 2.79 -6.38
C LYS A 71 5.27 1.47 -6.88
N MET A 72 6.30 0.94 -6.23
CA MET A 72 6.84 -0.39 -6.55
C MET A 72 5.84 -1.49 -6.26
N MET A 73 5.16 -1.46 -5.11
CA MET A 73 4.10 -2.43 -4.78
C MET A 73 2.98 -2.40 -5.82
N ARG A 74 2.57 -1.21 -6.28
CA ARG A 74 1.56 -1.08 -7.33
C ARG A 74 2.02 -1.67 -8.66
N ARG A 75 3.23 -1.33 -9.12
CA ARG A 75 3.80 -1.90 -10.35
C ARG A 75 3.91 -3.42 -10.30
N GLN A 76 4.27 -3.98 -9.14
CA GLN A 76 4.30 -5.43 -8.94
C GLN A 76 2.90 -6.04 -9.08
N LEU A 77 1.87 -5.39 -8.55
CA LEU A 77 0.49 -5.82 -8.73
C LEU A 77 0.08 -5.74 -10.21
N ASP A 78 0.33 -4.62 -10.88
CA ASP A 78 -0.01 -4.42 -12.30
C ASP A 78 0.67 -5.50 -13.18
N SER A 79 1.93 -5.81 -12.87
CA SER A 79 2.72 -6.85 -13.57
C SER A 79 2.12 -8.25 -13.38
N LEU A 80 1.53 -8.55 -12.22
CA LEU A 80 0.87 -9.82 -11.96
C LEU A 80 -0.49 -9.94 -12.66
N VAL A 81 -1.17 -8.81 -12.89
CA VAL A 81 -2.47 -8.75 -13.57
C VAL A 81 -2.30 -8.66 -15.10
N GLY A 82 -1.08 -8.47 -15.59
CA GLY A 82 -0.78 -8.36 -17.02
C GLY A 82 -1.12 -6.99 -17.61
N GLU A 83 -1.31 -5.97 -16.76
CA GLU A 83 -1.52 -4.60 -17.24
C GLU A 83 -0.18 -4.01 -17.69
N PRO A 84 -0.11 -3.35 -18.86
CA PRO A 84 1.10 -2.68 -19.29
C PRO A 84 1.44 -1.55 -18.31
N VAL A 85 2.63 -1.60 -17.73
CA VAL A 85 3.14 -0.55 -16.82
C VAL A 85 3.38 0.72 -17.64
N CYS A 86 2.36 1.56 -17.79
CA CYS A 86 2.53 2.89 -18.35
C CYS A 86 3.31 3.74 -17.35
N ALA A 87 4.56 4.06 -17.70
CA ALA A 87 5.33 5.09 -17.02
C ALA A 87 4.60 6.43 -17.19
N GLN A 88 4.02 6.94 -16.10
CA GLN A 88 3.64 8.34 -15.95
C GLN A 88 4.72 9.06 -15.15
#